data_AF-A0A9N9G176-F1
#
_entry.id   AF-A0A9N9G176-F1
#
_cell.length_a   1.000
_cell.length_b   1.000
_cell.length_c   1.000
_cell.angle_alpha   90.00
_cell.angle_beta   90.00
_cell.angle_gamma   90.00
#
_symmetry.space_group_name_H-M   'P 1'
#
loop_
_entity.id
_entity.type
_entity.pdbx_description
1 polymer ?
#
loop_
_entity_poly.entity_id
_entity_poly.type
_entity_poly.pdbx_seq_one_letter_code
_entity_poly.pdbx_strand_id
1 'polypeptide(L)'
;MSEKKLFTLAELAEHNHKKSLYVSIKGKVYDVTKFIDEHPGGEEVLLDEGGSDATEAFEDVGHSDEAHDLLKTYEIGELKDGPPIPSQKSQPSYPKPQPAETSNLVNYLLPVAVVAAYVVYKIVASE
;
A
#
# COMPACT_ATOMS: atom_id res chain seq x y z
N MET A 1 13.29 -19.98 13.68
CA MET A 1 13.43 -18.97 12.62
C MET A 1 12.78 -19.56 11.40
N SER A 2 11.65 -19.02 10.96
CA SER A 2 11.01 -19.49 9.72
C SER A 2 11.86 -18.98 8.56
N GLU A 3 12.39 -19.89 7.76
CA GLU A 3 13.11 -19.56 6.54
C GLU A 3 12.11 -18.92 5.57
N LYS A 4 12.27 -17.61 5.31
CA LYS A 4 11.38 -16.89 4.39
C LYS A 4 11.75 -17.23 2.96
N LYS A 5 10.80 -17.75 2.21
CA LYS A 5 11.00 -18.06 0.79
C LYS A 5 11.13 -16.77 0.00
N LEU A 6 12.14 -16.69 -0.87
CA LEU A 6 12.32 -15.57 -1.78
C LEU A 6 11.63 -15.88 -3.09
N PHE A 7 10.79 -14.97 -3.56
CA PHE A 7 10.08 -15.08 -4.84
C PHE A 7 10.60 -14.02 -5.82
N THR A 8 10.67 -14.37 -7.10
CA THR A 8 10.93 -13.38 -8.16
C THR A 8 9.61 -12.84 -8.73
N LEU A 9 9.63 -11.69 -9.40
CA LEU A 9 8.45 -11.20 -10.13
C LEU A 9 7.98 -12.19 -11.20
N ALA A 10 8.90 -12.91 -11.83
CA ALA A 10 8.57 -13.94 -12.80
C ALA A 10 7.81 -15.10 -12.15
N GLU A 11 8.25 -15.59 -10.98
CA GLU A 11 7.53 -16.62 -10.24
C GLU A 11 6.17 -16.10 -9.75
N LEU A 12 6.11 -14.86 -9.27
CA LEU A 12 4.85 -14.25 -8.84
C LEU A 12 3.83 -14.23 -9.99
N ALA A 13 4.25 -13.83 -11.18
CA ALA A 13 3.41 -13.76 -12.38
C ALA A 13 2.82 -15.12 -12.81
N GLU A 14 3.43 -16.25 -12.43
CA GLU A 14 2.86 -17.59 -12.67
C GLU A 14 1.66 -17.89 -11.74
N HIS A 15 1.49 -17.12 -10.66
CA HIS A 15 0.45 -17.29 -9.65
C HIS A 15 -0.63 -16.21 -9.75
N ASN A 16 -1.34 -16.17 -10.89
CA ASN A 16 -2.38 -15.20 -11.22
C ASN A 16 -3.76 -15.84 -11.48
N HIS A 17 -4.07 -16.97 -10.84
CA HIS A 17 -5.28 -17.74 -11.11
C HIS A 17 -6.01 -18.13 -9.82
N LYS A 18 -7.32 -18.41 -9.90
CA LYS A 18 -8.17 -18.75 -8.72
C LYS A 18 -7.63 -19.89 -7.84
N LYS A 19 -6.83 -20.80 -8.39
CA LYS A 19 -6.24 -21.94 -7.64
C LYS A 19 -4.81 -21.69 -7.15
N SER A 20 -4.21 -20.59 -7.55
CA SER A 20 -2.86 -20.17 -7.19
C SER A 20 -2.76 -18.68 -7.46
N LEU A 21 -3.13 -17.89 -6.45
CA LEU A 21 -3.18 -16.44 -6.55
C LEU A 21 -2.29 -15.83 -5.48
N TYR A 22 -1.15 -15.30 -5.91
CA TYR A 22 -0.20 -14.64 -5.04
C TYR A 22 -0.16 -13.15 -5.37
N VAL A 23 0.00 -12.33 -4.35
CA VAL A 23 0.14 -10.89 -4.49
C VAL A 23 1.36 -10.44 -3.71
N SER A 24 2.08 -9.43 -4.23
CA SER A 24 3.08 -8.75 -3.43
C SER A 24 2.56 -7.44 -2.88
N ILE A 25 2.77 -7.21 -1.58
CA ILE A 25 2.41 -5.95 -0.92
C ILE A 25 3.60 -5.52 -0.08
N LYS A 26 4.14 -4.33 -0.34
CA LYS A 26 5.32 -3.76 0.32
C LYS A 26 6.53 -4.70 0.28
N GLY A 27 6.71 -5.38 -0.85
CA GLY A 27 7.79 -6.34 -1.11
C GLY A 27 7.66 -7.69 -0.37
N LYS A 28 6.54 -7.95 0.29
CA LYS A 28 6.22 -9.25 0.88
C LYS A 28 5.26 -9.99 -0.03
N VAL A 29 5.35 -11.32 -0.07
CA VAL A 29 4.51 -12.16 -0.92
C VAL A 29 3.50 -12.91 -0.08
N TYR A 30 2.24 -12.85 -0.50
CA TYR A 30 1.09 -13.40 0.22
C TYR A 30 0.32 -14.39 -0.65
N ASP A 31 -0.02 -15.55 -0.08
CA ASP A 31 -0.91 -16.53 -0.72
C ASP A 31 -2.36 -16.26 -0.31
N VAL A 32 -3.08 -15.56 -1.18
CA VAL A 32 -4.48 -15.22 -0.97
C VAL A 32 -5.43 -16.20 -1.67
N THR A 33 -4.93 -17.33 -2.18
CA THR A 33 -5.72 -18.33 -2.92
C THR A 33 -6.97 -18.79 -2.17
N LYS A 34 -6.85 -18.96 -0.85
CA LYS A 34 -7.97 -19.38 0.01
C LYS A 34 -8.93 -18.25 0.39
N PHE A 35 -8.49 -17.01 0.21
CA PHE A 35 -9.23 -15.81 0.60
C PHE A 35 -10.00 -15.18 -0.56
N ILE A 36 -9.82 -15.67 -1.79
CA ILE A 36 -10.46 -15.13 -3.01
C ILE A 36 -11.97 -14.99 -2.86
N ASP A 37 -12.66 -16.05 -2.42
CA ASP A 37 -14.12 -16.08 -2.23
C ASP A 37 -14.58 -15.30 -0.98
N GLU A 38 -13.69 -15.09 -0.01
CA GLU A 38 -14.00 -14.39 1.24
C GLU A 38 -13.65 -12.90 1.19
N HIS A 39 -13.04 -12.44 0.11
CA HIS A 39 -12.64 -11.05 -0.04
C HIS A 39 -13.86 -10.14 -0.23
N PRO A 40 -14.13 -9.20 0.69
CA PRO A 40 -15.31 -8.33 0.63
C PRO A 40 -15.32 -7.39 -0.60
N GLY A 41 -14.15 -7.12 -1.20
CA GLY A 41 -14.02 -6.36 -2.44
C GLY A 41 -14.29 -7.18 -3.71
N GLY A 42 -14.57 -8.49 -3.58
CA GLY A 42 -14.79 -9.41 -4.68
C GLY A 42 -13.51 -10.08 -5.18
N GLU A 43 -13.67 -11.18 -5.92
CA GLU A 43 -12.55 -11.95 -6.46
C GLU A 43 -11.86 -11.27 -7.66
N GLU A 44 -12.58 -10.43 -8.40
CA GLU A 44 -12.09 -9.84 -9.65
C GLU A 44 -10.89 -8.93 -9.41
N VAL A 45 -10.93 -8.09 -8.38
CA VAL A 45 -9.83 -7.19 -8.02
C VAL A 45 -8.58 -7.93 -7.54
N LEU A 46 -8.77 -9.09 -6.91
CA LEU A 46 -7.67 -9.96 -6.49
C LEU A 46 -7.01 -10.64 -7.70
N LEU A 47 -7.82 -11.05 -8.68
CA LEU A 47 -7.32 -11.67 -9.91
C LEU A 47 -6.61 -10.69 -10.84
N ASP A 48 -7.07 -9.43 -10.89
CA ASP A 48 -6.47 -8.36 -11.69
C ASP A 48 -5.05 -8.01 -11.20
N GLU A 49 -4.91 -7.87 -9.87
CA GLU A 49 -3.63 -7.62 -9.21
C GLU A 49 -2.82 -8.90 -8.94
N GLY A 50 -3.40 -10.05 -9.30
CA GLY A 50 -2.82 -11.37 -9.15
C GLY A 50 -1.50 -11.52 -9.90
N GLY A 51 -0.49 -12.04 -9.22
CA GLY A 51 0.83 -12.25 -9.78
C GLY A 51 1.66 -10.98 -9.95
N SER A 52 1.21 -9.86 -9.38
CA SER A 52 1.87 -8.56 -9.46
C SER A 52 1.98 -7.88 -8.09
N ASP A 53 2.55 -6.67 -8.07
CA ASP A 53 2.61 -5.86 -6.85
C ASP A 53 1.35 -5.04 -6.66
N ALA A 54 0.53 -5.48 -5.69
CA ALA A 54 -0.75 -4.91 -5.34
C ALA A 54 -0.64 -3.83 -4.25
N THR A 55 0.55 -3.29 -3.99
CA THR A 55 0.78 -2.34 -2.89
C THR A 55 -0.08 -1.09 -3.07
N GLU A 56 -0.09 -0.53 -4.29
CA GLU A 56 -0.83 0.70 -4.59
C GLU A 56 -2.34 0.47 -4.47
N ALA A 57 -2.87 -0.59 -5.08
CA ALA A 57 -4.28 -0.95 -4.98
C ALA A 57 -4.73 -1.22 -3.54
N PHE A 58 -3.90 -1.91 -2.75
CA PHE A 58 -4.22 -2.22 -1.36
C PHE A 58 -4.23 -0.97 -0.46
N GLU A 59 -3.30 -0.03 -0.68
CA GLU A 59 -3.21 1.21 0.09
C GLU A 59 -4.26 2.24 -0.33
N ASP A 60 -4.59 2.34 -1.63
CA ASP A 60 -5.60 3.27 -2.16
C ASP A 60 -7.00 2.96 -1.61
N VAL A 61 -7.34 1.68 -1.49
CA VAL A 61 -8.62 1.23 -0.91
C VAL A 61 -8.75 1.58 0.57
N GLY A 62 -7.63 1.67 1.31
CA GLY A 62 -7.65 2.00 2.74
C GLY A 62 -8.21 0.89 3.63
N HIS A 63 -7.65 -0.32 3.52
CA HIS A 63 -8.02 -1.47 4.35
C HIS A 63 -7.86 -1.21 5.87
N SER A 64 -8.72 -1.83 6.69
CA SER A 64 -8.69 -1.71 8.15
C SER A 64 -7.48 -2.43 8.78
N ASP A 65 -7.14 -2.07 10.03
CA ASP A 65 -6.05 -2.73 10.77
C ASP A 65 -6.24 -4.26 10.87
N GLU A 66 -7.47 -4.73 11.05
CA GLU A 66 -7.76 -6.17 11.08
C GLU A 66 -7.46 -6.85 9.74
N ALA A 67 -7.74 -6.19 8.61
CA ALA A 67 -7.39 -6.71 7.29
C ALA A 67 -5.86 -6.80 7.12
N HIS A 68 -5.10 -5.84 7.66
CA HIS A 68 -3.65 -5.89 7.70
C HIS A 68 -3.11 -7.06 8.55
N ASP A 69 -3.73 -7.36 9.69
CA ASP A 69 -3.34 -8.51 10.52
C ASP A 69 -3.73 -9.84 9.88
N LEU A 70 -4.89 -9.91 9.23
CA LEU A 70 -5.29 -11.07 8.45
C LEU A 70 -4.29 -11.33 7.31
N LEU A 71 -3.89 -10.28 6.57
CA LEU A 71 -2.93 -10.37 5.47
C LEU A 71 -1.60 -10.99 5.93
N LYS A 72 -1.10 -10.63 7.12
CA LYS A 72 0.14 -11.22 7.68
C LYS A 72 0.06 -12.75 7.85
N THR A 73 -1.14 -13.29 8.11
CA THR A 73 -1.36 -14.73 8.25
C THR A 73 -1.14 -15.47 6.93
N TYR A 74 -1.29 -14.78 5.79
CA TYR A 74 -1.09 -15.33 4.46
C TYR A 74 0.34 -15.08 3.90
N GLU A 75 1.27 -14.53 4.69
CA GLU A 75 2.67 -14.30 4.25
C GLU A 75 3.36 -15.64 3.97
N ILE A 76 3.80 -15.84 2.73
CA ILE A 76 4.59 -17.03 2.32
C ILE A 76 6.05 -16.72 2.08
N GLY A 77 6.42 -15.44 1.96
CA GLY A 77 7.78 -15.05 1.64
C GLY A 77 7.97 -13.56 1.35
N GLU A 78 9.10 -13.25 0.71
CA GLU A 78 9.51 -11.89 0.34
C GLU A 78 9.92 -11.83 -1.13
N LEU A 79 9.65 -10.70 -1.77
CA LEU A 79 9.95 -10.46 -3.18
C LEU A 79 11.42 -10.04 -3.33
N LYS A 80 12.16 -10.76 -4.18
CA LYS A 80 13.61 -10.63 -4.37
C LYS A 80 14.01 -9.32 -5.08
N ASP A 81 13.15 -8.82 -5.96
CA ASP A 81 13.34 -7.58 -6.75
C ASP A 81 12.53 -6.40 -6.20
N GLY A 82 11.89 -6.54 -5.03
CA GLY A 82 11.24 -5.42 -4.35
C GLY A 82 12.27 -4.37 -3.88
N PRO A 83 11.86 -3.11 -3.67
CA PRO A 83 12.72 -2.13 -3.00
C PRO A 83 13.28 -2.76 -1.72
N PRO A 84 14.58 -2.55 -1.40
CA PRO A 84 15.25 -3.32 -0.36
C PRO A 84 14.50 -3.20 0.97
N ILE A 85 13.84 -4.27 1.37
CA ILE A 85 13.26 -4.37 2.69
C ILE A 85 14.45 -4.55 3.63
N PRO A 86 14.69 -3.64 4.60
CA PRO A 86 15.76 -3.83 5.56
C PRO A 86 15.50 -5.13 6.33
N SER A 87 16.33 -6.14 6.06
CA SER A 87 16.25 -7.46 6.68
C SER A 87 16.31 -7.32 8.19
N GLN A 88 15.20 -7.57 8.89
CA GLN A 88 15.13 -7.52 10.34
C GLN A 88 15.92 -8.68 10.95
N LYS A 89 17.24 -8.49 11.15
CA LYS A 89 17.90 -9.01 12.35
C LYS A 89 17.51 -8.08 13.49
N SER A 90 16.81 -8.61 14.50
CA SER A 90 16.60 -8.08 15.85
C SER A 90 16.48 -6.55 15.94
N GLN A 91 15.26 -6.02 16.11
CA GLN A 91 15.03 -4.58 16.34
C GLN A 91 16.15 -3.93 17.18
N PRO A 92 16.90 -2.99 16.60
CA PRO A 92 17.28 -1.82 17.33
C PRO A 92 16.22 -0.76 17.01
N SER A 93 15.61 -0.18 18.06
CA SER A 93 14.79 1.02 17.92
C SER A 93 15.66 2.13 17.30
N TYR A 94 15.59 2.28 16.00
CA TYR A 94 16.09 3.44 15.27
C TYR A 94 14.90 4.22 14.71
N PRO A 95 14.92 5.55 14.81
CA PRO A 95 13.80 6.38 14.41
C PRO A 95 13.52 6.18 12.93
N LYS A 96 12.25 6.01 12.60
CA LYS A 96 11.69 6.01 11.25
C LYS A 96 12.32 7.18 10.47
N PRO A 97 13.03 6.96 9.35
CA PRO A 97 13.16 8.02 8.36
C PRO A 97 11.74 8.25 7.85
N GLN A 98 11.13 9.30 8.37
CA GLN A 98 9.90 9.84 7.82
C GLN A 98 10.21 10.14 6.35
N PRO A 99 9.43 9.63 5.37
CA PRO A 99 9.26 10.38 4.14
C PRO A 99 8.91 11.77 4.63
N ALA A 100 9.70 12.78 4.23
CA ALA A 100 9.51 14.14 4.68
C ALA A 100 8.00 14.42 4.68
N GLU A 101 7.45 14.57 5.89
CA GLU A 101 6.12 15.08 6.11
C GLU A 101 6.12 16.48 5.51
N THR A 102 5.95 16.56 4.19
CA THR A 102 5.68 17.82 3.53
C THR A 102 4.22 18.05 3.83
N SER A 103 4.09 18.72 4.96
CA SER A 103 3.00 18.62 5.88
C SER A 103 1.68 19.01 5.24
N ASN A 104 0.62 18.61 5.93
CA ASN A 104 -0.74 19.14 5.91
C ASN A 104 -0.86 20.69 5.91
N LEU A 105 0.24 21.44 5.78
CA LEU A 105 0.32 22.89 5.63
C LEU A 105 0.07 23.34 4.17
N VAL A 106 0.54 22.59 3.16
CA VAL A 106 0.39 23.02 1.75
C VAL A 106 -1.09 22.97 1.32
N ASN A 107 -1.83 21.98 1.82
CA ASN A 107 -3.24 21.78 1.50
C ASN A 107 -4.18 22.78 2.21
N TYR A 108 -3.71 23.48 3.25
CA TYR A 108 -4.48 24.51 3.97
C TYR A 108 -4.13 25.95 3.54
N LEU A 109 -2.92 26.19 3.02
CA LEU A 109 -2.50 27.52 2.56
C LEU A 109 -3.16 27.94 1.24
N LEU A 110 -3.45 26.98 0.36
CA LEU A 110 -4.06 27.24 -0.96
C LEU A 110 -5.51 27.75 -0.87
N PRO A 111 -6.42 27.18 -0.06
CA PRO A 111 -7.78 27.72 0.07
C PRO A 111 -7.82 29.06 0.83
N VAL A 112 -6.94 29.30 1.82
CA VAL A 112 -6.95 30.56 2.60
C VAL A 112 -6.51 31.77 1.76
N ALA A 113 -5.51 31.61 0.90
CA ALA A 113 -5.04 32.69 0.03
C ALA A 113 -6.12 33.11 -1.00
N VAL A 114 -6.87 32.15 -1.55
CA VAL A 114 -7.97 32.43 -2.50
C VAL A 114 -9.12 33.18 -1.83
N VAL A 115 -9.49 32.82 -0.60
CA VAL A 115 -10.53 33.54 0.16
C VAL A 115 -10.08 34.97 0.50
N ALA A 116 -8.84 35.15 0.94
CA ALA A 116 -8.31 36.48 1.25
C ALA A 116 -8.25 37.39 0.00
N ALA A 117 -7.78 36.86 -1.13
CA ALA A 117 -7.75 37.61 -2.39
C ALA A 117 -9.16 37.97 -2.88
N TYR A 118 -10.13 37.07 -2.74
CA TYR A 118 -11.53 37.34 -3.10
C TYR A 118 -12.18 38.41 -2.22
N VAL A 119 -11.91 38.40 -0.91
CA VAL A 119 -12.42 39.42 0.02
C VAL A 119 -11.83 40.80 -0.31
N VAL A 120 -10.52 40.89 -0.56
CA VAL A 120 -9.88 42.15 -0.96
C VAL A 120 -10.42 42.65 -2.30
N TYR A 121 -10.56 41.77 -3.30
CA TYR A 121 -11.16 42.13 -4.58
C TYR A 121 -12.59 42.66 -4.41
N LYS A 122 -13.41 42.03 -3.56
CA LYS A 122 -14.78 42.49 -3.30
C LYS A 122 -14.83 43.84 -2.59
N ILE A 123 -13.88 44.14 -1.70
CA ILE A 123 -13.83 45.44 -1.03
C ILE A 123 -13.43 46.54 -2.03
N VAL A 124 -12.38 46.31 -2.83
CA VAL A 124 -11.90 47.30 -3.83
C VAL A 124 -12.89 47.48 -4.99
N ALA A 125 -13.59 46.42 -5.41
CA ALA A 125 -14.59 46.50 -6.48
C ALA A 125 -15.96 47.02 -6.00
N SER A 126 -16.13 47.32 -4.70
CA SER A 126 -17.35 47.92 -4.14
C SER A 126 -17.22 49.43 -3.88
N GLU A 127 -16.12 50.05 -4.33
CA GLU A 127 -15.93 51.51 -4.44
C GLU A 127 -16.26 52.04 -5.84
#